data_AF-A0A2H9LKJ1-F1
#
_entry.id   AF-A0A2H9LKJ1-F1
#
_cell.length_a   1.000
_cell.length_b   1.000
_cell.length_c   1.000
_cell.angle_alpha   90.00
_cell.angle_beta   90.00
_cell.angle_gamma   90.00
#
_symmetry.space_group_name_H-M   'P 1'
#
loop_
_entity.id
_entity.type
_entity.pdbx_description
1 polymer ?
#
loop_
_entity_poly.entity_id
_entity_poly.type
_entity_poly.pdbx_seq_one_letter_code
_entity_poly.pdbx_strand_id
1 'polypeptide(L)' 'KISWKSVIEAVGGLPSVKFHCGILAVGALKRAIRKYYKNKGVSPDWLRGEPTFEEKQALEEEDLVKLLTKRMKAAEEK' A
#
# COMPACT_ATOMS: atom_id res chain seq x y z
N LYS A 1 -6.79 -0.76 15.37
CA LYS A 1 -5.78 -0.39 14.35
C LYS A 1 -5.70 -1.52 13.33
N ILE A 2 -5.95 -1.26 12.05
CA ILE A 2 -5.85 -2.29 10.98
C ILE A 2 -4.38 -2.48 10.61
N SER A 3 -3.92 -3.73 10.53
CA SER A 3 -2.55 -4.12 10.17
C SER A 3 -2.56 -5.19 9.08
N TRP A 4 -1.44 -5.39 8.39
CA TRP A 4 -1.34 -6.45 7.37
C TRP A 4 -1.54 -7.85 8.00
N LYS A 5 -1.10 -8.06 9.24
CA LYS A 5 -1.30 -9.32 9.99
C LYS A 5 -2.78 -9.60 10.21
N SER A 6 -3.54 -8.60 10.66
CA SER A 6 -4.99 -8.76 10.87
C SER A 6 -5.74 -9.02 9.56
N VAL A 7 -5.27 -8.46 8.44
CA VAL A 7 -5.84 -8.77 7.11
C VAL A 7 -5.55 -10.22 6.72
N ILE A 8 -4.32 -10.68 6.90
CA ILE A 8 -3.91 -12.06 6.60
C ILE A 8 -4.71 -13.06 7.45
N GLU A 9 -4.86 -12.79 8.75
CA GLU A 9 -5.64 -13.63 9.65
C GLU A 9 -7.11 -13.70 9.23
N ALA A 10 -7.72 -12.55 8.90
CA ALA A 10 -9.12 -12.47 8.49
C ALA A 10 -9.44 -13.24 7.20
N VAL A 11 -8.46 -13.44 6.32
CA VAL A 11 -8.62 -14.22 5.08
C VAL A 11 -8.18 -15.69 5.22
N GLY A 12 -7.92 -16.16 6.45
CA GLY A 12 -7.56 -17.56 6.71
C GLY A 12 -6.07 -17.88 6.59
N GLY A 13 -5.21 -16.86 6.56
CA GLY A 13 -3.76 -17.00 6.41
C GLY A 13 -3.27 -16.79 4.97
N LEU A 14 -1.97 -16.50 4.84
CA LEU A 14 -1.27 -16.40 3.56
C LEU A 14 0.14 -17.01 3.67
N PRO A 15 0.66 -17.62 2.59
CA PRO A 15 2.07 -17.99 2.52
C PRO A 15 2.97 -16.77 2.77
N SER A 16 4.12 -16.96 3.43
CA SER A 16 5.05 -15.88 3.75
C SER A 16 5.47 -15.07 2.52
N VAL A 17 5.64 -15.70 1.35
CA VAL A 17 5.98 -14.98 0.11
C VAL A 17 4.88 -14.02 -0.39
N LYS A 18 3.65 -14.17 0.10
CA LYS A 18 2.48 -13.35 -0.31
C LYS A 18 2.01 -12.36 0.76
N PHE A 19 2.76 -12.13 1.86
CA PHE A 19 2.35 -11.13 2.86
C PHE A 19 2.22 -9.71 2.27
N HIS A 20 2.97 -9.43 1.19
CA HIS A 20 2.95 -8.14 0.50
C HIS A 20 1.53 -7.76 0.03
N CYS A 21 0.70 -8.75 -0.34
CA CYS A 21 -0.70 -8.53 -0.69
C CYS A 21 -1.49 -7.88 0.47
N GLY A 22 -1.19 -8.28 1.71
CA GLY A 22 -1.78 -7.67 2.91
C GLY A 22 -1.25 -6.27 3.18
N ILE A 23 0.04 -6.00 2.92
CA ILE A 23 0.64 -4.67 3.05
C ILE A 23 0.02 -3.71 2.04
N LEU A 24 -0.05 -4.11 0.77
CA LEU A 24 -0.70 -3.35 -0.30
C LEU A 24 -2.15 -3.03 0.04
N ALA A 25 -2.92 -4.01 0.56
CA ALA A 25 -4.31 -3.80 0.95
C ALA A 25 -4.44 -2.72 2.05
N VAL A 26 -3.62 -2.79 3.11
CA VAL A 26 -3.64 -1.82 4.20
C VAL A 26 -3.16 -0.44 3.74
N GLY A 27 -2.10 -0.38 2.93
CA GLY A 27 -1.57 0.85 2.36
C GLY A 27 -2.59 1.56 1.46
N ALA A 28 -3.28 0.80 0.61
CA ALA A 28 -4.36 1.31 -0.24
C ALA A 28 -5.52 1.87 0.58
N LEU A 29 -6.00 1.13 1.60
CA LEU A 29 -7.08 1.56 2.47
C LEU A 29 -6.75 2.88 3.19
N LYS A 30 -5.56 2.99 3.79
CA LYS A 30 -5.16 4.21 4.51
C LYS A 30 -5.03 5.42 3.58
N ARG A 31 -4.46 5.23 2.38
CA ARG A 31 -4.42 6.31 1.37
C ARG A 31 -5.81 6.70 0.88
N ALA A 32 -6.74 5.75 0.75
CA ALA A 32 -8.12 6.05 0.38
C ALA A 32 -8.82 6.91 1.45
N ILE A 33 -8.62 6.59 2.73
CA ILE A 33 -9.12 7.40 3.85
C ILE A 33 -8.53 8.82 3.82
N ARG A 34 -7.21 8.95 3.60
CA ARG A 34 -6.57 10.26 3.46
C ARG A 34 -7.13 11.06 2.29
N LYS A 35 -7.32 10.42 1.14
CA LYS A 35 -7.90 11.04 -0.05
C LYS A 35 -9.33 11.51 0.22
N TYR A 36 -10.13 10.72 0.92
CA TYR A 36 -11.49 11.10 1.32
C TYR A 36 -11.51 12.38 2.16
N TYR A 37 -10.71 12.44 3.23
CA TYR A 37 -10.65 13.60 4.11
C TYR A 37 -10.05 14.83 3.44
N LYS A 38 -9.01 14.64 2.62
CA LYS A 38 -8.44 15.69 1.76
C LYS A 38 -9.50 16.30 0.83
N ASN A 39 -10.32 15.47 0.19
CA ASN A 39 -11.38 15.92 -0.71
C ASN A 39 -12.51 16.65 0.02
N LYS A 40 -12.73 16.34 1.31
CA LYS A 40 -13.69 17.05 2.16
C LYS A 40 -13.15 18.35 2.76
N GLY A 41 -11.86 18.64 2.62
CA GLY A 41 -11.23 19.80 3.27
C GLY A 41 -11.16 19.70 4.80
N VAL A 42 -11.33 18.50 5.37
CA VAL A 42 -11.30 18.26 6.81
C VAL A 42 -10.07 17.41 7.14
N SER A 43 -9.32 17.79 8.18
CA SER A 43 -8.19 17.01 8.69
C SER A 43 -8.48 16.58 10.13
N PRO A 44 -8.99 15.35 10.36
CA PRO A 44 -9.22 14.86 11.71
C PRO A 44 -7.92 14.78 12.51
N ASP A 45 -7.97 15.08 13.81
CA ASP A 45 -6.78 15.08 14.70
C ASP A 45 -6.06 13.73 14.75
N TRP A 46 -6.80 12.63 14.60
CA TRP A 46 -6.25 11.28 14.60
C TRP A 46 -5.56 10.90 13.28
N LEU A 47 -5.82 11.63 12.20
CA LEU A 47 -5.25 11.39 10.87
C LEU A 47 -3.96 12.19 10.71
N ARG A 48 -2.85 11.63 11.21
CA ARG A 48 -1.50 12.22 11.08
C ARG A 48 -1.18 12.52 9.61
N GLY A 49 -0.47 13.61 9.31
CA GLY A 49 -0.09 13.96 7.94
C GLY A 49 0.87 12.96 7.27
N GLU A 50 1.74 12.32 8.05
CA GLU A 50 2.75 11.40 7.52
C GLU A 50 2.19 10.01 7.16
N PRO A 51 2.73 9.35 6.11
CA PRO A 51 2.41 7.97 5.80
C PRO A 51 2.85 7.02 6.92
N THR A 52 2.00 6.06 7.23
CA THR A 52 2.33 4.96 8.16
C THR A 52 3.34 3.99 7.54
N PHE A 53 3.94 3.13 8.35
CA PHE A 53 4.90 2.12 7.89
C PHE A 53 4.34 1.26 6.75
N GLU A 54 3.12 0.74 6.89
CA GLU A 54 2.50 -0.09 5.84
C GLU A 54 2.20 0.73 4.56
N GLU A 55 1.94 2.03 4.68
CA GLU A 55 1.78 2.90 3.50
C GLU A 55 3.11 3.15 2.78
N LYS A 56 4.20 3.34 3.52
CA LYS A 56 5.54 3.50 2.94
C LYS A 56 5.96 2.24 2.18
N GLN A 57 5.81 1.07 2.81
CA GLN A 57 6.11 -0.20 2.15
C GLN A 57 5.26 -0.43 0.90
N ALA A 58 3.96 -0.12 0.94
CA ALA A 58 3.10 -0.25 -0.23
C ALA A 58 3.53 0.69 -1.38
N LEU A 59 3.97 1.90 -1.07
CA LEU A 59 4.49 2.85 -2.07
C LEU A 59 5.80 2.36 -2.69
N GLU A 60 6.73 1.89 -1.86
CA GLU A 60 8.01 1.32 -2.32
C GLU A 60 7.79 0.12 -3.25
N GLU A 61 6.85 -0.75 -2.91
CA GLU A 61 6.48 -1.90 -3.73
C GLU A 61 5.86 -1.48 -5.07
N GLU A 62 4.94 -0.52 -5.07
CA GLU A 62 4.34 0.05 -6.29
C GLU A 62 5.39 0.69 -7.20
N ASP A 63 6.35 1.42 -6.63
CA ASP A 63 7.42 2.07 -7.39
C ASP A 63 8.43 1.06 -7.96
N LEU A 64 8.74 0.01 -7.20
CA LEU A 64 9.56 -1.10 -7.70
C LEU A 64 8.90 -1.77 -8.91
N VAL A 65 7.60 -2.05 -8.85
CA VAL A 65 6.85 -2.62 -10.00
C VAL A 65 6.96 -1.71 -11.21
N LYS A 66 6.74 -0.39 -11.07
CA LYS A 66 6.87 0.56 -12.18
C LYS A 66 8.27 0.53 -12.81
N LEU A 67 9.32 0.51 -11.98
CA LEU A 67 10.71 0.46 -12.43
C LEU A 67 11.00 -0.84 -13.19
N LEU A 68 10.54 -1.98 -12.67
CA LEU A 68 10.71 -3.29 -13.31
C LEU A 68 9.97 -3.35 -14.64
N THR A 69 8.70 -2.91 -14.69
CA THR A 69 7.93 -2.85 -15.94
C THR A 69 8.60 -1.97 -16.98
N LYS A 70 9.15 -0.81 -16.59
CA LYS A 70 9.88 0.06 -17.50
C LYS A 70 11.14 -0.61 -18.06
N ARG A 71 11.88 -1.35 -17.22
CA ARG A 71 13.08 -2.09 -17.64
C ARG A 71 12.75 -3.24 -18.59
N MET A 72 11.67 -3.97 -18.34
CA MET A 72 11.22 -5.07 -19.22
C MET A 72 10.87 -4.56 -20.61
N LYS A 73 10.08 -3.48 -20.72
CA LYS A 73 9.74 -2.87 -22.01
C LYS A 73 10.98 -2.43 -22.80
N ALA A 74 11.93 -1.78 -22.12
CA ALA A 74 13.18 -1.37 -22.76
C ALA A 74 14.07 -2.54 -23.22
N ALA A 75 13.90 -3.73 -22.65
CA ALA A 75 14.59 -4.94 -23.07
C ALA A 75 13.88 -5.64 -24.25
N GLU A 76 12.54 -5.53 -24.34
CA GLU A 76 11.75 -6.04 -25.47
C GLU A 76 11.92 -5.19 -26.74
N GLU A 77 12.23 -3.90 -26.60
CA GLU A 77 12.47 -2.96 -27.71
C GLU A 77 13.91 -3.01 -28.27
N LYS A 78 14.79 -3.85 -27.71
CA LYS A 78 16.19 -4.05 -28.13
C LYS A 78 16.37 -5.38 -28.85
#